data_AF-A0A1G6E418-F1
#
_entry.id   AF-A0A1G6E418-F1
#
_cell.length_a   1.000
_cell.length_b   1.000
_cell.length_c   1.000
_cell.angle_alpha   90.00
_cell.angle_beta   90.00
_cell.angle_gamma   90.00
#
_symmetry.space_group_name_H-M   'P 1'
#
loop_
_entity.id
_entity.type
_entity.pdbx_description
1 polymer ?
#
loop_
_entity_poly.entity_id
_entity_poly.type
_entity_poly.pdbx_seq_one_letter_code
_entity_poly.pdbx_strand_id
1 'polypeptide(L)'
;MITGAKTISKYRDFSNKKRVDFILKNYGSIGEYIRSYEEILCDDILEQRAIERRIDKGDTGVRVQTSEKSDPTAMVAVDRVTLEERFSLDNDSDSFMCRDFEINRDARTLKIMKRDFKYVVHAMNMLSQHDRCALGEVLCHEKTLDTIAEEKGIQYESAKMYIYRNRLKVRTLALEFIESACAC
;
A
#
# COMPACT_ATOMS: atom_id res chain seq x y z
N MET A 1 -13.90 -4.29 6.99
CA MET A 1 -12.62 -5.00 7.07
C MET A 1 -12.10 -5.25 5.66
N ILE A 2 -10.82 -4.98 5.43
CA ILE A 2 -10.14 -5.27 4.16
C ILE A 2 -9.95 -6.79 4.04
N THR A 3 -10.15 -7.35 2.84
CA THR A 3 -9.91 -8.77 2.55
C THR A 3 -9.00 -8.89 1.31
N GLY A 4 -7.78 -9.38 1.54
CA GLY A 4 -6.72 -9.80 0.61
C GLY A 4 -6.82 -9.37 -0.87
N ALA A 5 -6.96 -10.34 -1.77
CA ALA A 5 -6.88 -10.16 -3.22
C ALA A 5 -8.03 -9.35 -3.84
N LYS A 6 -9.25 -9.47 -3.30
CA LYS A 6 -10.42 -8.70 -3.79
C LYS A 6 -10.27 -7.20 -3.57
N THR A 7 -9.36 -6.78 -2.69
CA THR A 7 -9.17 -5.36 -2.36
C THR A 7 -8.26 -4.66 -3.35
N ILE A 8 -7.13 -5.26 -3.73
CA ILE A 8 -6.22 -4.72 -4.76
C ILE A 8 -6.94 -4.56 -6.11
N SER A 9 -7.65 -5.59 -6.55
CA SER A 9 -8.44 -5.53 -7.79
C SER A 9 -9.47 -4.39 -7.76
N LYS A 10 -10.19 -4.20 -6.65
CA LYS A 10 -11.14 -3.08 -6.52
C LYS A 10 -10.45 -1.72 -6.48
N TYR A 11 -9.33 -1.61 -5.77
CA TYR A 11 -8.59 -0.36 -5.62
C TYR A 11 -8.09 0.17 -6.97
N ARG A 12 -7.68 -0.76 -7.85
CA ARG A 12 -7.27 -0.49 -9.22
C ARG A 12 -8.30 0.36 -9.97
N ASP A 13 -9.57 0.01 -9.84
CA ASP A 13 -10.70 0.63 -10.56
C ASP A 13 -11.27 1.88 -9.85
N PHE A 14 -10.69 2.27 -8.71
CA PHE A 14 -11.13 3.46 -7.99
C PHE A 14 -10.59 4.74 -8.64
N SER A 15 -11.46 5.74 -8.73
CA SER A 15 -11.04 7.13 -8.97
C SER A 15 -10.21 7.66 -7.80
N ASN A 16 -9.41 8.70 -8.02
CA ASN A 16 -8.57 9.32 -6.98
C ASN A 16 -9.39 9.66 -5.72
N LYS A 17 -10.58 10.24 -5.90
CA LYS A 17 -11.52 10.52 -4.80
C LYS A 17 -11.93 9.26 -4.02
N LYS A 18 -12.21 8.15 -4.71
CA LYS A 18 -12.56 6.87 -4.07
C LYS A 18 -11.35 6.23 -3.38
N ARG A 19 -10.15 6.41 -3.91
CA ARG A 19 -8.89 5.93 -3.30
C ARG A 19 -8.63 6.61 -1.96
N VAL A 20 -8.73 7.95 -1.90
CA VAL A 20 -8.62 8.72 -0.66
C VAL A 20 -9.68 8.27 0.36
N ASP A 21 -10.94 8.13 -0.07
CA ASP A 21 -12.02 7.66 0.80
C ASP A 21 -11.77 6.26 1.36
N PHE A 22 -11.29 5.37 0.50
CA PHE A 22 -10.96 4.00 0.87
C PHE A 22 -9.85 3.95 1.92
N ILE A 23 -8.79 4.75 1.74
CA ILE A 23 -7.69 4.86 2.70
C ILE A 23 -8.20 5.42 4.03
N LEU A 24 -8.90 6.55 4.03
CA LEU A 24 -9.41 7.17 5.26
C LEU A 24 -10.38 6.24 6.01
N LYS A 25 -11.19 5.46 5.29
CA LYS A 25 -12.12 4.50 5.89
C LYS A 25 -11.40 3.35 6.60
N ASN A 26 -10.21 2.98 6.15
CA ASN A 26 -9.44 1.86 6.69
C ASN A 26 -8.10 2.33 7.26
N TYR A 27 -8.02 3.57 7.74
CA TYR A 27 -6.76 4.24 8.06
C TYR A 27 -5.93 3.45 9.08
N GLY A 28 -6.58 2.90 10.12
CA GLY A 28 -5.89 2.11 11.14
C GLY A 28 -5.28 0.80 10.65
N SER A 29 -5.77 0.21 9.55
CA SER A 29 -5.33 -1.12 9.07
C SER A 29 -4.68 -1.12 7.69
N ILE A 30 -4.83 -0.05 6.91
CA ILE A 30 -4.39 -0.01 5.50
C ILE A 30 -2.87 -0.15 5.35
N GLY A 31 -2.10 0.43 6.28
CA GLY A 31 -0.64 0.34 6.25
C GLY A 31 -0.16 -1.10 6.44
N GLU A 32 -0.75 -1.84 7.38
CA GLU A 32 -0.44 -3.24 7.61
C GLU A 32 -0.90 -4.13 6.45
N TYR A 33 -2.07 -3.84 5.88
CA TYR A 33 -2.53 -4.52 4.67
C TYR A 33 -1.55 -4.36 3.51
N ILE A 34 -1.08 -3.14 3.24
CA ILE A 34 -0.11 -2.87 2.17
C ILE A 34 1.17 -3.67 2.40
N ARG A 35 1.72 -3.66 3.62
CA ARG A 35 2.93 -4.45 3.96
C ARG A 35 2.71 -5.94 3.78
N SER A 36 1.62 -6.48 4.30
CA SER A 36 1.32 -7.92 4.21
C SER A 36 1.11 -8.36 2.76
N TYR A 37 0.45 -7.54 1.94
CA TYR A 37 0.24 -7.85 0.53
C TYR A 37 1.52 -7.71 -0.30
N GLU A 38 2.42 -6.80 0.08
CA GLU A 38 3.77 -6.72 -0.51
C GLU A 38 4.57 -7.99 -0.30
N GLU A 39 4.54 -8.57 0.90
CA GLU A 39 5.22 -9.83 1.20
C GLU A 39 4.68 -10.97 0.34
N ILE A 40 3.35 -11.14 0.28
CA ILE A 40 2.70 -12.15 -0.56
C ILE A 40 3.10 -11.98 -2.03
N LEU A 41 3.06 -10.74 -2.53
CA LEU A 41 3.36 -10.47 -3.93
C LEU A 41 4.84 -10.67 -4.26
N CYS A 42 5.75 -10.41 -3.31
CA CYS A 42 7.16 -10.74 -3.47
C CYS A 42 7.35 -12.25 -3.62
N ASP A 43 6.68 -13.05 -2.79
CA ASP A 43 6.74 -14.51 -2.85
C ASP A 43 6.20 -15.02 -4.20
N ASP A 44 5.06 -14.50 -4.66
CA ASP A 44 4.47 -14.83 -5.96
C ASP A 44 5.44 -14.52 -7.14
N ILE A 45 6.11 -13.35 -7.09
CA ILE A 45 7.10 -12.97 -8.12
C ILE A 45 8.31 -13.91 -8.10
N LEU A 46 8.79 -14.28 -6.91
CA LEU A 46 9.94 -15.17 -6.76
C LEU A 46 9.61 -16.58 -7.28
N GLU A 47 8.44 -17.10 -6.95
CA GLU A 47 7.95 -18.38 -7.46
C GLU A 47 7.84 -18.35 -8.98
N GLN A 48 7.21 -17.31 -9.53
CA GLN A 48 7.05 -17.16 -10.96
C GLN A 48 8.40 -17.08 -11.69
N ARG A 49 9.36 -16.30 -11.18
CA ARG A 49 10.74 -16.28 -11.72
C ARG A 49 11.42 -17.64 -11.65
N ALA A 50 11.17 -18.42 -10.60
CA ALA A 50 11.73 -19.77 -10.49
C ALA A 50 11.14 -20.71 -11.55
N ILE A 51 9.83 -20.63 -11.83
CA ILE A 51 9.17 -21.36 -12.92
C ILE A 51 9.77 -20.93 -14.27
N GLU A 52 9.94 -19.63 -14.49
CA GLU A 52 10.53 -19.08 -15.71
C GLU A 52 11.94 -19.61 -15.97
N ARG A 53 12.80 -19.61 -14.94
CA ARG A 53 14.15 -20.19 -15.03
C ARG A 53 14.13 -21.68 -15.37
N ARG A 54 13.16 -22.44 -14.87
CA ARG A 54 13.01 -23.89 -15.19
C ARG A 54 12.60 -24.09 -16.64
N ILE A 55 11.67 -23.28 -17.14
CA ILE A 55 11.24 -23.28 -18.55
C ILE A 55 12.43 -22.92 -19.46
N ASP A 56 13.16 -21.85 -19.13
CA ASP A 56 14.26 -21.33 -19.95
C ASP A 56 15.45 -22.29 -20.03
N LYS A 57 15.67 -23.09 -18.97
CA LYS A 57 16.69 -24.15 -18.96
C LYS A 57 16.33 -25.36 -19.83
N GLY A 58 15.10 -25.42 -20.33
CA GLY A 58 14.53 -26.58 -20.98
C GLY A 58 14.33 -27.70 -19.96
N ASP A 59 13.19 -28.40 -20.02
CA ASP A 59 12.99 -29.64 -19.29
C ASP A 59 13.84 -30.75 -19.96
N THR A 60 15.16 -30.55 -19.93
CA THR A 60 16.13 -31.51 -20.40
C THR A 60 16.21 -32.52 -19.28
N GLY A 61 15.66 -33.73 -19.48
CA GLY A 61 15.81 -34.89 -18.58
C GLY A 61 17.27 -35.35 -18.38
N VAL A 62 18.23 -34.47 -18.66
CA VAL A 62 19.67 -34.64 -18.55
C VAL A 62 20.14 -33.72 -17.42
N ARG A 63 20.60 -34.32 -16.31
CA ARG A 63 21.26 -33.57 -15.23
C ARG A 63 22.57 -32.99 -15.74
N VAL A 64 22.58 -31.70 -16.06
CA VAL A 64 23.83 -30.96 -16.28
C VAL A 64 24.40 -30.62 -14.90
N GLN A 65 25.45 -31.33 -14.47
CA GLN A 65 26.24 -30.92 -13.30
C GLN A 65 27.01 -29.65 -13.66
N THR A 66 26.44 -28.49 -13.37
CA THR A 66 27.19 -27.24 -13.32
C THR A 66 28.01 -27.21 -12.03
N SER A 67 29.34 -27.08 -12.17
CA SER A 67 30.32 -27.07 -11.08
C SER A 67 30.35 -25.78 -10.26
N GLU A 68 29.38 -24.89 -10.44
CA GLU A 68 29.26 -23.66 -9.67
C GLU A 68 28.65 -23.97 -8.30
N LYS A 69 29.38 -23.61 -7.24
CA LYS A 69 28.82 -23.49 -5.88
C LYS A 69 27.84 -22.31 -5.88
N SER A 70 26.67 -22.52 -6.47
CA SER A 70 25.53 -21.63 -6.28
C SER A 70 25.07 -21.83 -4.84
N ASP A 71 25.04 -20.75 -4.07
CA ASP A 71 24.32 -20.71 -2.80
C ASP A 71 22.89 -20.27 -3.13
N PRO A 72 21.94 -21.22 -3.27
CA PRO A 72 20.57 -20.89 -3.64
C PRO A 72 19.90 -20.01 -2.59
N THR A 73 20.31 -20.10 -1.33
CA THR A 73 19.76 -19.26 -0.24
C THR A 73 20.24 -17.83 -0.39
N ALA A 74 21.53 -17.61 -0.68
CA ALA A 74 22.06 -16.27 -0.95
C ALA A 74 21.41 -15.64 -2.19
N MET A 75 21.18 -16.42 -3.26
CA MET A 75 20.51 -15.92 -4.46
C MET A 75 19.06 -15.49 -4.19
N VAL A 76 18.29 -16.30 -3.44
CA VAL A 76 16.90 -15.94 -3.07
C VAL A 76 16.88 -14.70 -2.19
N ALA A 77 17.83 -14.55 -1.26
CA ALA A 77 17.95 -13.36 -0.43
C ALA A 77 18.24 -12.10 -1.27
N VAL A 78 19.18 -12.17 -2.22
CA VAL A 78 19.50 -11.07 -3.14
C VAL A 78 18.29 -10.70 -4.00
N ASP A 79 17.57 -11.70 -4.54
CA ASP A 79 16.37 -11.46 -5.34
C ASP A 79 15.30 -10.75 -4.51
N ARG A 80 15.10 -11.13 -3.24
CA ARG A 80 14.12 -10.51 -2.35
C ARG A 80 14.45 -9.05 -2.05
N VAL A 81 15.69 -8.75 -1.68
CA VAL A 81 16.15 -7.36 -1.45
C VAL A 81 15.95 -6.51 -2.71
N THR A 82 16.29 -7.06 -3.88
CA THR A 82 16.10 -6.38 -5.16
C THR A 82 14.61 -6.08 -5.44
N LEU A 83 13.70 -6.99 -5.05
CA LEU A 83 12.25 -6.77 -5.19
C LEU A 83 11.74 -5.71 -4.20
N GLU A 84 12.17 -5.75 -2.95
CA GLU A 84 11.83 -4.73 -1.94
C GLU A 84 12.25 -3.33 -2.41
N GLU A 85 13.47 -3.18 -2.96
CA GLU A 85 13.93 -1.94 -3.57
C GLU A 85 13.06 -1.50 -4.75
N ARG A 86 12.59 -2.45 -5.55
CA ARG A 86 11.68 -2.15 -6.66
C ARG A 86 10.29 -1.74 -6.21
N PHE A 87 9.82 -2.21 -5.05
CA PHE A 87 8.57 -1.75 -4.43
C PHE A 87 8.72 -0.44 -3.64
N SER A 88 9.93 0.10 -3.54
CA SER A 88 10.16 1.43 -2.98
C SER A 88 9.45 2.50 -3.80
N LEU A 89 8.98 3.53 -3.09
CA LEU A 89 8.38 4.72 -3.72
C LEU A 89 9.40 5.58 -4.47
N ASP A 90 10.69 5.39 -4.19
CA ASP A 90 11.78 6.10 -4.87
C ASP A 90 12.21 5.39 -6.17
N ASN A 91 11.59 4.24 -6.49
CA ASN A 91 11.88 3.45 -7.67
C ASN A 91 10.81 3.66 -8.76
N ASP A 92 11.16 4.51 -9.73
CA ASP A 92 10.32 4.84 -10.89
C ASP A 92 10.37 3.80 -12.01
N SER A 93 11.03 2.65 -11.80
CA SER A 93 11.05 1.59 -12.80
C SER A 93 9.67 0.96 -12.94
N ASP A 94 9.13 1.08 -14.15
CA ASP A 94 7.88 0.44 -14.57
C ASP A 94 8.10 -0.90 -15.29
N SER A 95 9.34 -1.40 -15.20
CA SER A 95 9.74 -2.68 -15.79
C SER A 95 8.98 -3.84 -15.17
N PHE A 96 8.70 -4.87 -15.98
CA PHE A 96 8.06 -6.07 -15.48
C PHE A 96 8.96 -6.80 -14.47
N MET A 97 8.35 -7.24 -13.38
CA MET A 97 8.95 -8.00 -12.31
C MET A 97 9.09 -9.49 -12.68
N CYS A 98 8.13 -10.03 -13.43
CA CYS A 98 8.13 -11.38 -13.99
C CYS A 98 7.37 -11.38 -15.34
N ARG A 99 7.21 -12.53 -15.99
CA ARG A 99 6.43 -12.69 -17.23
C ARG A 99 4.92 -12.78 -17.00
N ASP A 100 4.47 -13.01 -15.76
CA ASP A 100 3.03 -13.06 -15.45
C ASP A 100 2.41 -11.65 -15.41
N PHE A 101 1.46 -11.40 -16.30
CA PHE A 101 0.85 -10.08 -16.45
C PHE A 101 0.04 -9.62 -15.24
N GLU A 102 -0.72 -10.51 -14.57
CA GLU A 102 -1.58 -10.12 -13.46
C GLU A 102 -0.75 -9.82 -12.20
N ILE A 103 0.31 -10.61 -11.93
CA ILE A 103 1.25 -10.32 -10.84
C ILE A 103 1.88 -8.93 -11.01
N ASN A 104 2.29 -8.58 -12.23
CA ASN A 104 2.83 -7.25 -12.52
C ASN A 104 1.79 -6.13 -12.36
N ARG A 105 0.55 -6.39 -12.73
CA ARG A 105 -0.55 -5.44 -12.60
C ARG A 105 -0.90 -5.20 -11.13
N ASP A 106 -0.86 -6.23 -10.30
CA ASP A 106 -0.98 -6.13 -8.85
C ASP A 106 0.19 -5.35 -8.25
N ALA A 107 1.41 -5.57 -8.73
CA ALA A 107 2.59 -4.83 -8.27
C ALA A 107 2.48 -3.34 -8.53
N ARG A 108 2.04 -2.94 -9.73
CA ARG A 108 1.76 -1.53 -10.05
C ARG A 108 0.65 -0.96 -9.16
N THR A 109 -0.41 -1.72 -8.94
CA THR A 109 -1.53 -1.29 -8.08
C THR A 109 -1.05 -1.07 -6.64
N LEU A 110 -0.20 -1.95 -6.12
CA LEU A 110 0.38 -1.83 -4.78
C LEU A 110 1.28 -0.60 -4.64
N LYS A 111 2.12 -0.30 -5.66
CA LYS A 111 2.91 0.96 -5.69
C LYS A 111 2.01 2.20 -5.58
N ILE A 112 0.91 2.22 -6.34
CA ILE A 112 -0.08 3.30 -6.28
C ILE A 112 -0.70 3.39 -4.88
N MET A 113 -1.10 2.27 -4.27
CA MET A 113 -1.65 2.26 -2.91
C MET A 113 -0.67 2.82 -1.88
N LYS A 114 0.62 2.42 -1.94
CA LYS A 114 1.68 2.96 -1.08
C LYS A 114 1.80 4.48 -1.23
N ARG A 115 1.81 4.97 -2.46
CA ARG A 115 1.96 6.39 -2.79
C ARG A 115 0.75 7.19 -2.28
N ASP A 116 -0.45 6.74 -2.59
CA ASP A 116 -1.68 7.40 -2.16
C ASP A 116 -1.80 7.42 -0.62
N PHE A 117 -1.41 6.32 0.05
CA PHE A 117 -1.35 6.27 1.51
C PHE A 117 -0.35 7.28 2.07
N LYS A 118 0.85 7.40 1.49
CA LYS A 118 1.84 8.43 1.85
C LYS A 118 1.25 9.84 1.74
N TYR A 119 0.50 10.14 0.67
CA TYR A 119 -0.15 11.44 0.52
C TYR A 119 -1.25 11.69 1.55
N VAL A 120 -2.04 10.69 1.90
CA VAL A 120 -3.03 10.81 2.98
C VAL A 120 -2.35 11.05 4.33
N VAL A 121 -1.25 10.35 4.63
CA VAL A 121 -0.45 10.60 5.83
C VAL A 121 0.14 12.01 5.83
N HIS A 122 0.63 12.49 4.68
CA HIS A 122 1.12 13.86 4.56
C HIS A 122 0.01 14.89 4.81
N ALA A 123 -1.18 14.68 4.24
CA ALA A 123 -2.36 15.52 4.48
C ALA A 123 -2.80 15.51 5.95
N MET A 124 -2.72 14.36 6.65
CA MET A 124 -2.94 14.27 8.09
C MET A 124 -1.92 15.10 8.88
N ASN A 125 -0.66 15.11 8.44
CA ASN A 125 0.43 15.86 9.09
C ASN A 125 0.36 17.38 8.87
N MET A 126 -0.45 17.85 7.92
CA MET A 126 -0.74 19.28 7.72
C MET A 126 -1.79 19.82 8.70
N LEU A 127 -2.50 18.94 9.41
CA LEU A 127 -3.37 19.36 10.51
C LEU A 127 -2.55 19.77 11.74
N SER A 128 -3.14 20.56 12.63
CA SER A 128 -2.53 20.82 13.94
C SER A 128 -2.33 19.51 14.71
N GLN A 129 -1.34 19.47 15.62
CA GLN A 129 -1.08 18.27 16.43
C GLN A 129 -2.35 17.76 17.12
N HIS A 130 -3.14 18.67 17.69
CA HIS A 130 -4.40 18.34 18.34
C HIS A 130 -5.40 17.73 17.35
N ASP A 131 -5.60 18.37 16.19
CA ASP A 131 -6.57 17.90 15.19
C ASP A 131 -6.19 16.55 14.59
N ARG A 132 -4.89 16.36 14.35
CA ARG A 132 -4.31 15.11 13.88
C ARG A 132 -4.55 13.98 14.86
N CYS A 133 -4.28 14.19 16.15
CA CYS A 133 -4.50 13.17 17.19
C CYS A 133 -5.98 12.78 17.26
N ALA A 134 -6.87 13.76 17.44
CA ALA A 134 -8.30 13.48 17.58
C ALA A 134 -8.89 12.79 16.34
N LEU A 135 -8.50 13.20 15.12
CA LEU A 135 -8.95 12.51 13.91
C LEU A 135 -8.33 11.11 13.81
N GLY A 136 -7.04 10.96 14.09
CA GLY A 136 -6.34 9.68 14.06
C GLY A 136 -6.97 8.64 14.99
N GLU A 137 -7.22 9.00 16.25
CA GLU A 137 -7.85 8.14 17.26
C GLU A 137 -9.24 7.64 16.80
N VAL A 138 -10.04 8.50 16.16
CA VAL A 138 -11.35 8.09 15.60
C VAL A 138 -11.19 7.18 14.40
N LEU A 139 -10.27 7.51 13.49
CA LEU A 139 -10.05 6.72 12.27
C LEU A 139 -9.43 5.34 12.57
N CYS A 140 -8.70 5.22 13.68
CA CYS A 140 -8.19 3.96 14.20
C CYS A 140 -9.20 3.22 15.09
N HIS A 141 -10.38 3.79 15.35
CA HIS A 141 -11.40 3.27 16.26
C HIS A 141 -10.92 3.12 17.72
N GLU A 142 -9.93 3.90 18.13
CA GLU A 142 -9.42 3.94 19.51
C GLU A 142 -10.34 4.76 20.42
N LYS A 143 -10.94 5.82 19.87
CA LYS A 143 -11.88 6.69 20.57
C LYS A 143 -13.18 6.87 19.80
N THR A 144 -14.27 7.04 20.56
CA THR A 144 -15.58 7.38 20.02
C THR A 144 -15.80 8.89 20.03
N LEU A 145 -16.80 9.36 19.28
CA LEU A 145 -17.17 10.76 19.28
C LEU A 145 -17.63 11.25 20.66
N ASP A 146 -18.21 10.37 21.49
CA ASP A 146 -18.62 10.67 22.86
C ASP A 146 -17.40 11.00 23.74
N THR A 147 -16.36 10.16 23.68
CA THR A 147 -15.12 10.40 24.44
C THR A 147 -14.46 11.72 24.05
N ILE A 148 -14.51 12.09 22.77
CA ILE A 148 -13.96 13.37 22.29
C ILE A 148 -14.81 14.56 22.75
N ALA A 149 -16.13 14.38 22.81
CA ALA A 149 -17.05 15.40 23.30
C ALA A 149 -16.79 15.68 24.80
N GLU A 150 -16.63 14.62 25.60
CA GLU A 150 -16.29 14.69 27.01
C GLU A 150 -14.92 15.34 27.26
N GLU A 151 -13.86 14.87 26.59
CA GLU A 151 -12.49 15.40 26.73
C GLU A 151 -12.40 16.90 26.40
N LYS A 152 -13.19 17.36 25.43
CA LYS A 152 -13.22 18.76 25.02
C LYS A 152 -14.24 19.61 25.76
N GLY A 153 -15.12 19.01 26.58
CA GLY A 153 -16.23 19.70 27.22
C GLY A 153 -17.23 20.32 26.23
N ILE A 154 -17.48 19.66 25.09
CA ILE A 154 -18.39 20.13 24.03
C ILE A 154 -19.56 19.16 23.83
N GLN A 155 -20.61 19.63 23.16
CA GLN A 155 -21.72 18.76 22.77
C GLN A 155 -21.31 17.76 21.69
N TYR A 156 -21.94 16.58 21.69
CA TYR A 156 -21.71 15.51 20.72
C TYR A 156 -21.76 15.98 19.26
N GLU A 157 -22.79 16.75 18.86
CA GLU A 157 -22.90 17.26 17.49
C GLU A 157 -21.76 18.22 17.13
N SER A 158 -21.21 18.96 18.11
CA SER A 158 -20.02 19.78 17.89
C SER A 158 -18.77 18.92 17.66
N ALA A 159 -18.60 17.83 18.42
CA ALA A 159 -17.50 16.87 18.23
C ALA A 159 -17.57 16.18 16.86
N LYS A 160 -18.77 15.76 16.45
CA LYS A 160 -19.03 15.18 15.14
C LYS A 160 -18.70 16.14 14.00
N MET A 161 -19.14 17.40 14.09
CA MET A 161 -18.82 18.42 13.09
C MET A 161 -17.32 18.76 13.06
N TYR A 162 -16.68 18.76 14.22
CA TYR A 162 -15.24 18.95 14.34
C TYR A 162 -14.45 17.86 13.59
N ILE A 163 -14.73 16.58 13.87
CA ILE A 163 -14.09 15.45 13.18
C ILE A 163 -14.42 15.45 11.68
N TYR A 164 -15.67 15.73 11.31
CA TYR A 164 -16.09 15.84 9.91
C TYR A 164 -15.28 16.89 9.14
N ARG A 165 -15.12 18.09 9.71
CA ARG A 165 -14.35 19.18 9.07
C ARG A 165 -12.88 18.81 8.90
N ASN A 166 -12.27 18.20 9.91
CA ASN A 166 -10.87 17.76 9.82
C ASN A 166 -10.71 16.65 8.77
N ARG A 167 -11.63 15.68 8.72
CA ARG A 167 -11.65 14.65 7.68
C ARG A 167 -11.81 15.24 6.29
N LEU A 168 -12.68 16.25 6.12
CA LEU A 168 -12.87 16.93 4.83
C LEU A 168 -11.60 17.66 4.38
N LYS A 169 -10.92 18.36 5.29
CA LYS A 169 -9.62 19.02 4.98
C LYS A 169 -8.59 18.01 4.48
N VAL A 170 -8.39 16.92 5.22
CA VAL A 170 -7.44 15.85 4.84
C VAL A 170 -7.80 15.26 3.49
N ARG A 171 -9.09 15.01 3.25
CA ARG A 171 -9.59 14.48 1.99
C ARG A 171 -9.26 15.40 0.81
N THR A 172 -9.50 16.70 0.95
CA THR A 172 -9.23 17.68 -0.11
C THR A 172 -7.73 17.77 -0.38
N LEU A 173 -6.91 17.94 0.66
CA LEU A 173 -5.45 18.03 0.51
C LEU A 173 -4.84 16.75 -0.10
N ALA A 174 -5.26 15.57 0.35
CA ALA A 174 -4.78 14.32 -0.20
C ALA A 174 -5.17 14.14 -1.68
N LEU A 175 -6.36 14.60 -2.07
CA LEU A 175 -6.80 14.56 -3.45
C LEU A 175 -5.94 15.49 -4.32
N GLU A 176 -5.68 16.71 -3.87
CA GLU A 176 -4.79 17.66 -4.55
C GLU A 176 -3.38 17.09 -4.75
N PHE A 177 -2.80 16.42 -3.73
CA PHE A 177 -1.50 15.77 -3.84
C PHE A 177 -1.49 14.64 -4.88
N ILE A 178 -2.52 13.78 -4.89
CA ILE A 178 -2.62 12.68 -5.84
C ILE A 178 -2.81 13.19 -7.27
N GLU A 179 -3.67 14.19 -7.47
CA GLU A 179 -3.94 14.77 -8.79
C GLU A 179 -2.72 15.51 -9.34
N SER A 180 -2.00 16.24 -8.50
CA SER A 180 -0.75 16.93 -8.89
C SER A 180 0.34 15.94 -9.30
N ALA A 181 0.43 14.79 -8.62
CA ALA A 181 1.39 13.73 -8.95
C ALA A 181 1.05 12.96 -10.23
N CYS A 182 -0.20 13.01 -10.70
CA CYS A 182 -0.62 12.39 -11.97
C CYS A 182 -0.49 13.33 -13.18
N ALA A 183 -0.24 14.62 -12.97
CA ALA A 183 -0.09 15.61 -14.03
C ALA A 183 1.35 15.74 -14.56
N CYS A 184 2.29 14.96 -14.02
CA CYS A 184 3.69 14.87 -14.44
C CYS A 184 3.96 13.61 -15.26
#